data_AF-A0A0C9SVU4-F1
#
_entry.id   AF-A0A0C9SVU4-F1
#
_cell.length_a   1.000
_cell.length_b   1.000
_cell.length_c   1.000
_cell.angle_alpha   90.00
_cell.angle_beta   90.00
_cell.angle_gamma   90.00
#
_symmetry.space_group_name_H-M   'P 1'
#
loop_
_entity.id
_entity.type
_entity.pdbx_description
1 polymer ?
#
loop_
_entity_poly.entity_id
_entity_poly.type
_entity_poly.pdbx_seq_one_letter_code
_entity_poly.pdbx_strand_id
1 'polypeptide(L)'
;MSSSAASPYAPGVLPAAHESQIVKIQTCLRKWLSAQKDKRSAAPKLDFEQVSNDLLALTIDPPYAFTSEPAPPPSHAALLSIAKCYWLALVTTLTAPQKDEVARRLDRVPPFGTHVPKFDGRKSVDAPGDLDAREYEGLMRVAVFVLLDMEGLDDVVDSWKELADVGVQVWDEDGDESDESDEEYDEDEEGDDEGWVDTD
;
A
#
# COMPACT_ATOMS: atom_id res chain seq x y z
N MET A 1 -20.68 -8.23 -13.10
CA MET A 1 -20.77 -9.36 -12.15
C MET A 1 -19.47 -9.37 -11.36
N SER A 2 -19.49 -8.97 -10.10
CA SER A 2 -18.28 -9.06 -9.27
C SER A 2 -17.98 -10.53 -9.03
N SER A 3 -16.88 -11.01 -9.61
CA SER A 3 -16.32 -12.30 -9.22
C SER A 3 -16.01 -12.21 -7.73
N SER A 4 -16.58 -13.10 -6.91
CA SER A 4 -16.20 -13.21 -5.50
C SER A 4 -14.68 -13.39 -5.45
N ALA A 5 -13.98 -12.60 -4.63
CA ALA A 5 -12.57 -12.84 -4.42
C ALA A 5 -12.39 -14.21 -3.77
N ALA A 6 -11.50 -15.03 -4.32
CA ALA A 6 -11.03 -16.24 -3.67
C ALA A 6 -9.71 -15.92 -2.95
N SER A 7 -9.47 -16.61 -1.84
CA SER A 7 -8.19 -16.53 -1.13
C SER A 7 -7.04 -16.85 -2.09
N PRO A 8 -5.91 -16.12 -2.04
CA PRO A 8 -4.74 -16.42 -2.85
C PRO A 8 -3.93 -17.60 -2.29
N TYR A 9 -4.35 -18.14 -1.15
CA TYR A 9 -3.73 -19.28 -0.49
C TYR A 9 -4.54 -20.55 -0.75
N ALA A 10 -3.86 -21.70 -0.84
CA ALA A 10 -4.51 -22.98 -1.02
C ALA A 10 -5.52 -23.28 0.11
N PRO A 11 -6.66 -23.95 -0.17
CA PRO A 11 -7.66 -24.23 0.87
C PRO A 11 -7.09 -25.00 2.06
N GLY A 12 -7.38 -24.53 3.27
CA GLY A 12 -7.01 -25.21 4.53
C GLY A 12 -5.58 -24.99 5.01
N VAL A 13 -4.76 -24.19 4.32
CA VAL A 13 -3.40 -23.83 4.79
C VAL A 13 -3.41 -22.72 5.85
N LEU A 14 -4.48 -21.94 5.92
CA LEU A 14 -4.69 -20.90 6.91
C LEU A 14 -5.84 -21.27 7.85
N PRO A 15 -5.86 -20.74 9.09
CA PRO A 15 -7.05 -20.76 9.92
C PRO A 15 -8.23 -20.10 9.20
N ALA A 16 -9.42 -20.70 9.28
CA ALA A 16 -10.62 -20.21 8.57
C ALA A 16 -10.95 -18.73 8.87
N ALA A 17 -10.69 -18.28 10.10
CA ALA A 17 -10.86 -16.87 10.48
C ALA A 17 -9.90 -15.96 9.69
N HIS A 18 -8.64 -16.36 9.54
CA HIS A 18 -7.66 -15.60 8.77
C HIS A 18 -8.01 -15.56 7.28
N GLU A 19 -8.36 -16.72 6.71
CA GLU A 19 -8.78 -16.84 5.31
C GLU A 19 -9.99 -15.93 5.01
N SER A 20 -10.99 -15.91 5.90
CA SER A 20 -12.15 -15.01 5.76
C SER A 20 -11.76 -13.53 5.78
N GLN A 21 -10.75 -13.14 6.59
CA GLN A 21 -10.25 -11.77 6.60
C GLN A 21 -9.55 -11.42 5.29
N ILE A 22 -8.73 -12.33 4.75
CA ILE A 22 -8.05 -12.13 3.46
C ILE A 22 -9.06 -11.91 2.33
N VAL A 23 -10.10 -12.76 2.24
CA VAL A 23 -11.16 -12.63 1.22
C VAL A 23 -11.92 -11.31 1.36
N LYS A 24 -12.24 -10.91 2.60
CA LYS A 24 -12.90 -9.63 2.89
C LYS A 24 -12.05 -8.45 2.41
N ILE A 25 -10.76 -8.46 2.73
CA ILE A 25 -9.79 -7.44 2.30
C ILE A 25 -9.71 -7.38 0.77
N GLN A 26 -9.48 -8.50 0.10
CA GLN A 26 -9.34 -8.54 -1.37
C GLN A 26 -10.60 -8.02 -2.07
N THR A 27 -11.77 -8.36 -1.54
CA THR A 27 -13.05 -7.86 -2.07
C THR A 27 -13.11 -6.33 -1.97
N CYS A 28 -12.66 -5.77 -0.85
CA CYS A 28 -12.62 -4.34 -0.61
C CYS A 28 -11.61 -3.63 -1.54
N LEU A 29 -10.35 -4.11 -1.58
CA LEU A 29 -9.29 -3.55 -2.43
C LEU A 29 -9.68 -3.58 -3.92
N ARG A 30 -10.24 -4.68 -4.41
CA ARG A 30 -10.69 -4.78 -5.82
C ARG A 30 -11.85 -3.86 -6.13
N LYS A 31 -12.80 -3.69 -5.20
CA LYS A 31 -13.89 -2.72 -5.34
C LYS A 31 -13.32 -1.30 -5.45
N TRP A 32 -12.34 -0.96 -4.61
CA TRP A 32 -11.64 0.31 -4.63
C TRP A 32 -10.91 0.55 -5.95
N LEU A 33 -10.08 -0.40 -6.38
CA LEU A 33 -9.35 -0.31 -7.65
C LEU A 33 -10.29 -0.20 -8.86
N SER A 34 -11.43 -0.90 -8.83
CA SER A 34 -12.46 -0.76 -9.87
C SER A 34 -13.10 0.62 -9.87
N ALA A 35 -13.44 1.16 -8.69
CA ALA A 35 -14.02 2.50 -8.58
C ALA A 35 -13.04 3.58 -9.05
N GLN A 36 -11.76 3.45 -8.71
CA GLN A 36 -10.70 4.36 -9.15
C GLN A 36 -10.51 4.35 -10.68
N LYS A 37 -10.58 3.17 -11.31
CA LYS A 37 -10.57 3.06 -12.78
C LYS A 37 -11.83 3.69 -13.41
N ASP A 38 -12.99 3.48 -12.80
CA ASP A 38 -14.27 3.99 -13.27
C ASP A 38 -14.41 5.52 -13.13
N LYS A 39 -13.67 6.18 -12.21
CA LYS A 39 -13.65 7.65 -12.11
C LYS A 39 -13.32 8.35 -13.43
N ARG A 40 -12.49 7.70 -14.26
CA ARG A 40 -12.04 8.24 -15.55
C ARG A 40 -13.06 7.98 -16.68
N SER A 41 -14.16 7.30 -16.40
CA SER A 41 -15.24 7.01 -17.33
C SER A 41 -16.26 8.14 -17.36
N ALA A 42 -16.89 8.37 -18.53
CA ALA A 42 -17.99 9.31 -18.68
C ALA A 42 -19.25 8.93 -17.87
N ALA A 43 -19.35 7.68 -17.43
CA ALA A 43 -20.43 7.18 -16.57
C ALA A 43 -19.86 6.21 -15.53
N PRO A 44 -19.42 6.71 -14.36
CA PRO A 44 -18.92 5.89 -13.28
C PRO A 44 -20.01 4.93 -12.78
N LYS A 45 -19.65 3.66 -12.55
CA LYS A 45 -20.60 2.65 -12.05
C LYS A 45 -20.57 2.51 -10.55
N LEU A 46 -19.48 2.92 -9.93
CA LEU A 46 -19.24 2.87 -8.50
C LEU A 46 -19.05 4.28 -7.99
N ASP A 47 -19.67 4.56 -6.85
CA ASP A 47 -19.41 5.76 -6.07
C ASP A 47 -18.06 5.59 -5.37
N PHE A 48 -17.05 6.34 -5.83
CA PHE A 48 -15.71 6.22 -5.27
C PHE A 48 -15.61 6.70 -3.83
N GLU A 49 -16.34 7.75 -3.45
CA GLU A 49 -16.29 8.28 -2.10
C GLU A 49 -16.81 7.24 -1.12
N GLN A 50 -17.95 6.63 -1.45
CA GLN A 50 -18.48 5.51 -0.67
C GLN A 50 -17.51 4.33 -0.60
N VAL A 51 -16.87 3.97 -1.71
CA VAL A 51 -15.92 2.83 -1.73
C VAL A 51 -14.64 3.13 -0.94
N SER A 52 -14.18 4.38 -0.94
CA SER A 52 -13.05 4.81 -0.12
C SER A 52 -13.41 4.78 1.36
N ASN A 53 -14.59 5.28 1.73
CA ASN A 53 -15.10 5.19 3.09
C ASN A 53 -15.27 3.72 3.54
N ASP A 54 -15.73 2.83 2.66
CA ASP A 54 -15.81 1.39 2.95
C ASP A 54 -14.43 0.77 3.26
N LEU A 55 -13.38 1.20 2.54
CA LEU A 55 -12.00 0.76 2.75
C LEU A 55 -11.46 1.26 4.10
N LEU A 56 -11.66 2.54 4.40
CA LEU A 56 -11.22 3.16 5.65
C LEU A 56 -11.97 2.60 6.88
N ALA A 57 -13.23 2.21 6.69
CA ALA A 57 -14.04 1.56 7.72
C ALA A 57 -13.77 0.05 7.86
N LEU A 58 -12.85 -0.52 7.08
CA LEU A 58 -12.58 -1.95 7.09
C LEU A 58 -11.98 -2.39 8.44
N THR A 59 -12.81 -3.05 9.25
CA THR A 59 -12.33 -3.66 10.50
C THR A 59 -11.70 -5.02 10.24
N ILE A 60 -10.44 -5.18 10.68
CA ILE A 60 -9.69 -6.44 10.73
C ILE A 60 -9.75 -6.99 12.15
N ASP A 61 -9.86 -8.31 12.30
CA ASP A 61 -9.96 -8.93 13.62
C ASP A 61 -8.66 -8.70 14.45
N PRO A 62 -8.76 -8.56 15.79
CA PRO A 62 -7.63 -8.21 16.67
C PRO A 62 -6.32 -8.99 16.48
N PRO A 63 -6.29 -10.32 16.23
CA PRO A 63 -5.01 -11.02 16.03
C PRO A 63 -4.28 -10.59 14.75
N TYR A 64 -4.98 -10.01 13.78
CA TYR A 64 -4.43 -9.60 12.48
C TYR A 64 -4.39 -8.07 12.30
N ALA A 65 -5.09 -7.33 13.17
CA ALA A 65 -5.12 -5.88 13.14
C ALA A 65 -3.80 -5.27 13.63
N PHE A 66 -3.44 -4.13 13.04
CA PHE A 66 -2.35 -3.31 13.53
C PHE A 66 -2.87 -2.39 14.63
N THR A 67 -2.15 -2.37 15.75
CA THR A 67 -2.45 -1.53 16.91
C THR A 67 -1.15 -0.89 17.37
N SER A 68 -1.13 0.43 17.53
CA SER A 68 0.03 1.15 18.05
C SER A 68 -0.42 2.33 18.90
N GLU A 69 0.48 2.81 19.75
CA GLU A 69 0.28 4.03 20.55
C GLU A 69 1.43 5.01 20.25
N PRO A 70 1.14 6.25 19.80
CA PRO A 70 -0.19 6.78 19.47
C PRO A 70 -0.80 6.10 18.23
N ALA A 71 -2.12 6.13 18.13
CA ALA A 71 -2.82 5.57 16.96
C ALA A 71 -2.48 6.41 15.70
N PRO A 72 -2.19 5.76 14.56
CA PRO A 72 -1.96 6.46 13.30
C PRO A 72 -3.27 7.04 12.75
N PRO A 73 -3.21 7.91 11.72
CA PRO A 73 -4.40 8.34 10.99
C PRO A 73 -5.26 7.14 10.54
N PRO A 74 -6.60 7.27 10.49
CA PRO A 74 -7.48 6.15 10.16
C PRO A 74 -7.15 5.44 8.84
N SER A 75 -6.76 6.20 7.81
CA SER A 75 -6.25 5.72 6.52
C SER A 75 -5.04 4.80 6.69
N HIS A 76 -4.02 5.27 7.38
CA HIS A 76 -2.81 4.51 7.66
C HIS A 76 -3.13 3.29 8.54
N ALA A 77 -4.01 3.42 9.55
CA ALA A 77 -4.41 2.33 10.43
C ALA A 77 -5.03 1.15 9.66
N ALA A 78 -5.92 1.45 8.71
CA ALA A 78 -6.56 0.45 7.86
C ALA A 78 -5.53 -0.27 6.97
N LEU A 79 -4.67 0.48 6.28
CA LEU A 79 -3.63 -0.07 5.40
C LEU A 79 -2.61 -0.91 6.16
N LEU A 80 -2.14 -0.44 7.31
CA LEU A 80 -1.22 -1.19 8.18
C LEU A 80 -1.84 -2.49 8.70
N SER A 81 -3.13 -2.47 9.03
CA SER A 81 -3.86 -3.69 9.44
C SER A 81 -4.00 -4.68 8.30
N ILE A 82 -4.24 -4.20 7.07
CA ILE A 82 -4.27 -5.05 5.88
C ILE A 82 -2.88 -5.66 5.62
N ALA A 83 -1.82 -4.84 5.63
CA ALA A 83 -0.44 -5.27 5.43
C ALA A 83 -0.02 -6.33 6.45
N LYS A 84 -0.32 -6.11 7.74
CA LYS A 84 -0.09 -7.07 8.81
C LYS A 84 -0.84 -8.37 8.57
N CYS A 85 -2.14 -8.29 8.26
CA CYS A 85 -2.96 -9.47 7.98
C CYS A 85 -2.39 -10.30 6.81
N TYR A 86 -1.98 -9.65 5.73
CA TYR A 86 -1.37 -10.31 4.56
C TYR A 86 -0.02 -10.92 4.89
N TRP A 87 0.83 -10.20 5.61
CA TRP A 87 2.17 -10.64 5.96
C TRP A 87 2.14 -11.85 6.91
N LEU A 88 1.26 -11.83 7.92
CA LEU A 88 1.03 -12.98 8.79
C LEU A 88 0.57 -14.21 8.00
N ALA A 89 -0.35 -14.03 7.04
CA ALA A 89 -0.84 -15.12 6.21
C ALA A 89 0.30 -15.71 5.37
N LEU A 90 1.06 -14.85 4.68
CA LEU A 90 2.19 -15.24 3.87
C LEU A 90 3.19 -16.06 4.70
N VAL A 91 3.73 -15.48 5.76
CA VAL A 91 4.76 -16.12 6.58
C VAL A 91 4.27 -17.42 7.21
N THR A 92 2.98 -17.55 7.54
CA THR A 92 2.41 -18.80 8.06
C THR A 92 2.45 -19.93 7.02
N THR A 93 2.29 -19.59 5.74
CA THR A 93 2.21 -20.57 4.64
C THR A 93 3.55 -20.92 4.00
N LEU A 94 4.59 -20.09 4.22
CA LEU A 94 5.92 -20.35 3.68
C LEU A 94 6.58 -21.57 4.33
N THR A 95 7.24 -22.38 3.49
CA THR A 95 8.19 -23.41 3.94
C THR A 95 9.44 -22.77 4.56
N ALA A 96 10.21 -23.53 5.34
CA ALA A 96 11.46 -23.01 5.93
C ALA A 96 12.45 -22.46 4.88
N PRO A 97 12.71 -23.14 3.74
CA PRO A 97 13.56 -22.57 2.68
C PRO A 97 13.02 -21.27 2.09
N GLN A 98 11.70 -21.15 1.92
CA GLN A 98 11.08 -19.92 1.43
C GLN A 98 11.19 -18.78 2.45
N LYS A 99 11.05 -19.08 3.75
CA LYS A 99 11.26 -18.12 4.85
C LYS A 99 12.69 -17.59 4.85
N ASP A 100 13.68 -18.47 4.73
CA ASP A 100 15.08 -18.10 4.61
C ASP A 100 15.35 -17.20 3.41
N GLU A 101 14.74 -17.53 2.26
CA GLU A 101 14.88 -16.75 1.04
C GLU A 101 14.22 -15.36 1.16
N VAL A 102 13.02 -15.25 1.73
CA VAL A 102 12.34 -13.97 1.97
C VAL A 102 13.16 -13.09 2.91
N ALA A 103 13.64 -13.65 4.03
CA ALA A 103 14.49 -12.93 4.97
C ALA A 103 15.74 -12.37 4.28
N ARG A 104 16.44 -13.22 3.51
CA ARG A 104 17.65 -12.84 2.76
C ARG A 104 17.36 -11.78 1.69
N ARG A 105 16.17 -11.78 1.08
CA ARG A 105 15.78 -10.77 0.09
C ARG A 105 15.44 -9.44 0.76
N LEU A 106 14.73 -9.46 1.89
CA LEU A 106 14.44 -8.26 2.68
C LEU A 106 15.73 -7.57 3.17
N ASP A 107 16.72 -8.32 3.63
CA ASP A 107 18.03 -7.77 4.05
C ASP A 107 18.77 -7.03 2.92
N ARG A 108 18.43 -7.31 1.66
CA ARG A 108 19.03 -6.69 0.47
C ARG A 108 18.25 -5.48 -0.03
N VAL A 109 17.06 -5.22 0.49
CA VAL A 109 16.28 -4.04 0.14
C VAL A 109 17.01 -2.82 0.72
N PRO A 110 17.52 -1.90 -0.11
CA PRO A 110 18.13 -0.68 0.40
C PRO A 110 17.03 0.19 1.05
N PRO A 111 17.32 0.86 2.18
CA PRO A 111 16.39 1.85 2.70
C PRO A 111 16.22 2.98 1.67
N PHE A 112 14.99 3.47 1.50
CA PHE A 112 14.67 4.51 0.54
C PHE A 112 13.72 5.54 1.15
N GLY A 113 14.17 6.79 1.17
CA GLY A 113 13.43 7.90 1.76
C GLY A 113 13.03 7.64 3.22
N THR A 114 11.88 8.18 3.60
CA THR A 114 11.25 8.00 4.91
C THR A 114 10.47 6.69 5.00
N HIS A 115 9.97 6.19 3.88
CA HIS A 115 8.95 5.13 3.81
C HIS A 115 9.49 3.70 3.82
N VAL A 116 10.69 3.46 3.26
CA VAL A 116 11.27 2.11 3.22
C VAL A 116 12.39 2.02 4.26
N PRO A 117 12.18 1.34 5.40
CA PRO A 117 13.21 1.20 6.41
C PRO A 117 14.29 0.22 5.95
N LYS A 118 15.40 0.19 6.69
CA LYS A 118 16.31 -0.95 6.60
C LYS A 118 15.67 -2.13 7.33
N PHE A 119 15.28 -3.15 6.59
CA PHE A 119 14.69 -4.35 7.18
C PHE A 119 15.72 -5.18 7.94
N ASP A 120 15.26 -5.79 9.03
CA ASP A 120 15.83 -7.02 9.57
C ASP A 120 14.98 -8.17 9.04
N GLY A 121 15.44 -8.82 7.97
CA GLY A 121 14.67 -9.84 7.28
C GLY A 121 14.35 -11.05 8.17
N ARG A 122 15.21 -11.36 9.14
CA ARG A 122 14.96 -12.45 10.11
C ARG A 122 13.85 -12.08 11.06
N LYS A 123 13.90 -10.88 11.66
CA LYS A 123 12.80 -10.36 12.47
C LYS A 123 11.48 -10.37 11.69
N SER A 124 11.49 -9.89 10.45
CA SER A 124 10.30 -9.83 9.60
C SER A 124 9.62 -11.17 9.37
N VAL A 125 10.38 -12.27 9.36
CA VAL A 125 9.85 -13.61 9.07
C VAL A 125 9.63 -14.45 10.34
N ASP A 126 10.46 -14.29 11.37
CA ASP A 126 10.37 -15.09 12.59
C ASP A 126 9.38 -14.48 13.61
N ALA A 127 9.22 -13.16 13.59
CA ALA A 127 8.30 -12.41 14.44
C ALA A 127 7.40 -11.46 13.61
N PRO A 128 6.64 -11.99 12.64
CA PRO A 128 5.89 -11.17 11.68
C PRO A 128 4.76 -10.33 12.29
N GLY A 129 4.38 -10.59 13.55
CA GLY A 129 3.38 -9.83 14.30
C GLY A 129 3.94 -8.67 15.12
N ASP A 130 5.27 -8.62 15.29
CA ASP A 130 5.98 -7.67 16.16
C ASP A 130 6.64 -6.53 15.36
N LEU A 131 6.21 -6.34 14.11
CA LEU A 131 6.70 -5.27 13.26
C LEU A 131 6.02 -3.95 13.60
N ASP A 132 6.76 -2.86 13.47
CA ASP A 132 6.23 -1.52 13.69
C ASP A 132 5.50 -0.98 12.45
N ALA A 133 4.90 0.22 12.57
CA ALA A 133 4.16 0.85 11.49
C ALA A 133 5.03 1.06 10.24
N ARG A 134 6.29 1.45 10.42
CA ARG A 134 7.21 1.75 9.32
C ARG A 134 7.64 0.49 8.60
N GLU A 135 7.85 -0.59 9.33
CA GLU A 135 8.15 -1.91 8.75
C GLU A 135 6.97 -2.43 7.92
N TYR A 136 5.73 -2.35 8.42
CA TYR A 136 4.56 -2.75 7.62
C TYR A 136 4.30 -1.85 6.42
N GLU A 137 4.49 -0.52 6.55
CA GLU A 137 4.42 0.40 5.42
C GLU A 137 5.46 0.04 4.35
N GLY A 138 6.71 -0.17 4.77
CA GLY A 138 7.77 -0.58 3.87
C GLY A 138 7.44 -1.90 3.16
N LEU A 139 6.87 -2.88 3.88
CA LEU A 139 6.43 -4.15 3.30
C LEU A 139 5.39 -3.95 2.19
N MET A 140 4.40 -3.05 2.37
CA MET A 140 3.45 -2.76 1.29
C MET A 140 4.14 -2.29 0.01
N ARG A 141 5.23 -1.53 0.13
CA ARG A 141 5.96 -0.97 -1.02
C ARG A 141 6.90 -1.99 -1.67
N VAL A 142 7.47 -2.91 -0.90
CA VAL A 142 8.56 -3.79 -1.39
C VAL A 142 8.21 -5.27 -1.50
N ALA A 143 7.13 -5.73 -0.85
CA ALA A 143 6.80 -7.16 -0.80
C ALA A 143 6.65 -7.78 -2.20
N VAL A 144 6.06 -7.06 -3.16
CA VAL A 144 5.94 -7.53 -4.55
C VAL A 144 7.31 -7.90 -5.13
N PHE A 145 8.33 -7.05 -4.96
CA PHE A 145 9.68 -7.30 -5.47
C PHE A 145 10.40 -8.41 -4.70
N VAL A 146 10.17 -8.50 -3.38
CA VAL A 146 10.74 -9.55 -2.54
C VAL A 146 10.20 -10.92 -2.95
N LEU A 147 8.91 -11.00 -3.27
CA LEU A 147 8.19 -12.25 -3.55
C LEU A 147 8.21 -12.64 -5.03
N LEU A 148 8.60 -11.73 -5.92
CA LEU A 148 8.68 -12.01 -7.36
C LEU A 148 9.58 -13.22 -7.64
N ASP A 149 9.17 -14.07 -8.59
CA ASP A 149 9.86 -15.31 -8.98
C ASP A 149 10.04 -16.34 -7.85
N MET A 150 9.25 -16.26 -6.78
CA MET A 150 9.13 -17.34 -5.80
C MET A 150 8.05 -18.34 -6.22
N GLU A 151 8.44 -19.61 -6.35
CA GLU A 151 7.54 -20.68 -6.78
C GLU A 151 6.30 -20.79 -5.90
N GLY A 152 5.13 -20.86 -6.54
CA GLY A 152 3.84 -21.09 -5.89
C GLY A 152 3.24 -19.87 -5.18
N LEU A 153 3.78 -18.66 -5.41
CA LEU A 153 3.30 -17.43 -4.77
C LEU A 153 2.64 -16.45 -5.76
N ASP A 154 2.35 -16.83 -7.00
CA ASP A 154 1.84 -15.91 -8.04
C ASP A 154 0.56 -15.18 -7.60
N ASP A 155 -0.45 -15.89 -7.11
CA ASP A 155 -1.71 -15.29 -6.63
C ASP A 155 -1.51 -14.39 -5.39
N VAL A 156 -0.53 -14.73 -4.56
CA VAL A 156 -0.17 -13.94 -3.37
C VAL A 156 0.52 -12.65 -3.81
N VAL A 157 1.44 -12.73 -4.77
CA VAL A 157 2.11 -11.58 -5.39
C VAL A 157 1.08 -10.63 -6.00
N ASP A 158 0.07 -11.14 -6.71
CA ASP A 158 -0.98 -10.30 -7.29
C ASP A 158 -1.82 -9.59 -6.22
N SER A 159 -2.10 -10.27 -5.10
CA SER A 159 -2.77 -9.64 -3.95
C SER A 159 -1.93 -8.53 -3.32
N TRP A 160 -0.61 -8.71 -3.23
CA TRP A 160 0.31 -7.66 -2.78
C TRP A 160 0.41 -6.48 -3.75
N LYS A 161 0.31 -6.72 -5.07
CA LYS A 161 0.23 -5.63 -6.06
C LYS A 161 -1.03 -4.79 -5.87
N GLU A 162 -2.19 -5.44 -5.68
CA GLU A 162 -3.45 -4.74 -5.40
C GLU A 162 -3.32 -3.85 -4.15
N LEU A 163 -2.71 -4.38 -3.07
CA LEU A 163 -2.46 -3.60 -1.86
C LEU A 163 -1.48 -2.45 -2.10
N ALA A 164 -0.37 -2.68 -2.83
CA ALA A 164 0.63 -1.65 -3.10
C ALA A 164 0.02 -0.49 -3.92
N ASP A 165 -0.80 -0.80 -4.93
CA ASP A 165 -1.48 0.19 -5.77
C ASP A 165 -2.44 1.07 -4.95
N VAL A 166 -3.22 0.47 -4.05
CA VAL A 166 -4.11 1.21 -3.14
C VAL A 166 -3.31 1.99 -2.12
N GLY A 167 -2.30 1.36 -1.53
CA GLY A 167 -1.47 1.91 -0.47
C GLY A 167 -0.78 3.20 -0.90
N VAL A 168 -0.12 3.22 -2.06
CA VAL A 168 0.55 4.44 -2.56
C VAL A 168 -0.45 5.58 -2.74
N GLN A 169 -1.62 5.33 -3.34
CA GLN A 169 -2.60 6.38 -3.60
C GLN A 169 -3.21 6.95 -2.30
N VAL A 170 -3.62 6.08 -1.38
CA VAL A 170 -4.26 6.52 -0.13
C VAL A 170 -3.25 7.17 0.82
N TRP A 171 -2.01 6.70 0.83
CA TRP A 171 -0.97 7.23 1.73
C TRP A 171 -0.42 8.58 1.26
N ASP A 172 -0.38 8.83 -0.05
CA ASP A 172 0.09 10.09 -0.61
C ASP A 172 -1.02 11.17 -0.64
N GLU A 173 -2.30 10.79 -0.70
CA GLU A 173 -3.46 11.72 -0.61
C GLU A 173 -3.49 12.49 0.73
N ASP A 174 -3.01 11.90 1.83
CA ASP A 174 -2.91 12.58 3.14
C ASP A 174 -1.68 13.54 3.23
N GLY A 175 -0.76 13.48 2.26
CA GLY A 175 0.50 14.23 2.26
C GLY A 175 0.52 15.50 1.40
N ASP A 176 -0.44 15.65 0.48
CA ASP A 176 -0.44 16.71 -0.55
C ASP A 176 -1.32 17.93 -0.21
N GLU A 177 -1.96 18.00 0.97
CA GLU A 177 -2.71 19.20 1.37
C GLU A 177 -1.83 20.39 1.81
N SER A 178 -0.50 20.28 1.74
CA SER A 178 0.42 21.33 2.18
C SER A 178 1.55 21.58 1.16
N ASP A 179 1.23 22.16 0.01
CA ASP A 179 2.15 23.07 -0.74
C ASP A 179 1.51 23.67 -2.01
N GLU A 180 0.18 23.82 -2.09
CA GLU A 180 -0.41 24.90 -2.90
C GLU A 180 -0.30 26.21 -2.11
N SER A 181 0.92 26.60 -1.71
CA SER A 181 1.17 28.01 -1.49
C SER A 181 1.12 28.64 -2.88
N ASP A 182 0.02 29.33 -3.15
CA ASP A 182 -0.12 30.31 -4.21
C ASP A 182 1.17 31.15 -4.27
N GLU A 183 2.13 30.74 -5.11
CA GLU A 183 3.09 31.66 -5.67
C GLU A 183 2.27 32.54 -6.61
N GLU A 184 1.54 33.48 -6.01
CA GLU A 184 1.03 34.68 -6.65
C GLU A 184 2.28 35.38 -7.20
N TYR A 185 2.61 35.08 -8.47
CA TYR A 185 3.58 35.83 -9.22
C TYR A 185 3.02 37.24 -9.31
N ASP A 186 3.44 38.12 -8.40
CA ASP A 186 3.32 39.55 -8.54
C ASP A 186 4.04 39.92 -9.85
N GLU A 187 3.29 39.98 -10.94
CA GLU A 187 3.68 40.63 -12.20
C GLU A 187 3.71 42.15 -11.97
N ASP A 188 4.56 42.60 -11.06
CA ASP A 188 4.79 44.02 -10.82
C ASP A 188 6.10 44.47 -11.51
N GLU A 189 5.86 45.38 -12.45
CA GLU A 189 6.69 46.52 -12.84
C GLU A 189 7.83 46.32 -13.86
N GLU A 190 7.47 46.67 -15.10
CA GLU A 190 8.08 47.73 -15.92
C GLU A 190 9.62 47.89 -15.91
N GLY A 191 10.21 47.60 -17.07
CA GLY A 191 11.48 48.17 -17.48
C GLY A 191 11.38 48.66 -18.92
N ASP A 192 10.86 49.88 -19.08
CA ASP A 192 11.02 50.69 -20.28
C ASP A 192 12.52 50.92 -20.59
N ASP A 193 12.76 51.28 -21.86
CA ASP A 193 13.87 52.11 -22.33
C ASP A 193 15.22 51.42 -22.67
N GLU A 194 15.54 51.30 -23.96
CA GLU A 194 16.23 52.38 -24.69
C GLU A 194 16.55 51.92 -26.12
N GLY A 195 16.13 52.73 -27.09
CA GLY A 195 16.44 52.54 -28.49
C GLY A 195 17.92 52.77 -28.78
N TRP A 196 18.52 51.85 -29.53
CA TRP A 196 19.80 52.10 -30.20
C TRP A 196 19.54 52.47 -31.66
N VAL A 197 19.57 53.78 -31.89
CA VAL A 197 19.92 54.32 -33.20
C VAL A 197 21.44 54.26 -33.27
N ASP A 198 21.99 53.58 -34.28
CA ASP A 198 23.27 54.02 -34.82
C ASP A 198 23.35 53.81 -36.33
N THR A 199 23.81 54.89 -36.93
CA THR A 199 24.05 55.21 -38.33
C THR A 199 25.32 54.56 -38.87
N ASP A 200 25.25 54.01 -40.08
CA ASP A 200 26.14 54.39 -41.21
C ASP A 200 25.63 53.81 -42.55
#